data_AF-A0A2C6C3G3-F1
#
_entry.id   AF-A0A2C6C3G3-F1
#
_cell.length_a   1.000
_cell.length_b   1.000
_cell.length_c   1.000
_cell.angle_alpha   90.00
_cell.angle_beta   90.00
_cell.angle_gamma   90.00
#
_symmetry.space_group_name_H-M   'P 1'
#
loop_
_entity.id
_entity.type
_entity.pdbx_description
1 polymer ?
#
loop_
_entity_poly.entity_id
_entity_poly.type
_entity_poly.pdbx_seq_one_letter_code
_entity_poly.pdbx_strand_id
1 'polypeptide(L)'
;QAGHDGKVTLASGKKITSTTANEFYGMTAGNFAGADAKKAIAKNNGELNIGGNKSLGMAIDVDDEGINNGKINFSGTSGAGVYNTGTFTSNSGSEINISGQSSVGAFNSGTNGNLTIANGAKIQGTADDTTGIYGTDGTATNNGTITMTANSVKGLVTGGANAKVINNKTVTVTGKGAVGAASLEGTITAAAGSITADGTSGIALYTGGTVGGTINANGGTIDAKNGAINVFADKGTINLNGATINTGANSLAFIKSSNGGIVDFKSATTANIATDGTGFYIPPASTPTTVTYTPFTGIGSISGFNNLSNLTLNMFKNSNVAVAS
;
A
#
# COMPACT_ATOMS: atom_id res chain seq x y z
N GLN A 1 -1.89 25.01 17.13
CA GLN A 1 -2.84 23.94 17.51
C GLN A 1 -4.23 24.52 17.45
N ALA A 2 -5.18 23.84 16.80
CA ALA A 2 -6.60 24.14 16.88
C ALA A 2 -7.18 23.21 17.95
N GLY A 3 -7.48 23.74 19.14
CA GLY A 3 -8.14 22.97 20.21
C GLY A 3 -9.58 22.61 19.83
N HIS A 4 -10.42 22.38 20.84
CA HIS A 4 -11.78 21.82 20.74
C HIS A 4 -12.64 22.21 19.52
N ASP A 5 -12.72 23.49 19.16
CA ASP A 5 -13.47 24.03 18.01
C ASP A 5 -12.65 25.09 17.24
N GLY A 6 -11.33 25.08 17.46
CA GLY A 6 -10.43 26.11 16.96
C GLY A 6 -10.12 25.98 15.47
N LYS A 7 -9.52 27.02 14.90
CA LYS A 7 -8.94 26.95 13.55
C LYS A 7 -7.51 27.43 13.57
N VAL A 8 -6.63 26.64 12.97
CA VAL A 8 -5.22 26.99 12.75
C VAL A 8 -4.90 26.89 11.26
N THR A 9 -4.18 27.88 10.73
CA THR A 9 -3.78 27.90 9.32
C THR A 9 -2.33 28.33 9.19
N LEU A 10 -1.51 27.50 8.53
CA LEU A 10 -0.20 27.91 8.05
C LEU A 10 -0.40 28.57 6.68
N ALA A 11 -0.09 29.86 6.58
CA ALA A 11 -0.25 30.62 5.34
C ALA A 11 0.75 30.19 4.26
N SER A 12 0.41 30.45 3.00
CA SER A 12 1.32 30.21 1.87
C SER A 12 2.64 30.99 2.02
N GLY A 13 3.74 30.38 1.59
CA GLY A 13 5.10 30.94 1.74
C GLY A 13 5.62 30.94 3.19
N LYS A 14 4.87 30.39 4.16
CA LYS A 14 5.33 30.23 5.54
C LYS A 14 5.81 28.81 5.80
N LYS A 15 6.69 28.69 6.79
CA LYS A 15 7.37 27.44 7.14
C LYS A 15 7.35 27.21 8.65
N ILE A 16 7.11 25.99 9.07
CA ILE A 16 7.38 25.49 10.42
C ILE A 16 8.52 24.48 10.32
N THR A 17 9.52 24.56 11.18
CA THR A 17 10.65 23.62 11.17
C THR A 17 10.97 23.18 12.59
N SER A 18 10.97 21.86 12.79
CA SER A 18 11.40 21.22 14.02
C SER A 18 11.96 19.85 13.65
N THR A 19 13.28 19.76 13.49
CA THR A 19 13.96 18.52 13.04
C THR A 19 14.85 17.90 14.10
N THR A 20 15.12 18.62 15.19
CA THR A 20 16.02 18.19 16.27
C THR A 20 15.29 17.93 17.59
N ALA A 21 13.99 18.23 17.67
CA ALA A 21 13.19 17.90 18.83
C ALA A 21 13.05 16.37 18.97
N ASN A 22 13.00 15.88 20.20
CA ASN A 22 12.76 14.45 20.44
C ASN A 22 11.40 14.02 19.90
N GLU A 23 10.37 14.82 20.15
CA GLU A 23 9.00 14.62 19.67
C GLU A 23 8.36 15.99 19.41
N PHE A 24 7.65 16.14 18.28
CA PHE A 24 7.01 17.40 17.91
C PHE A 24 5.77 17.18 17.03
N TYR A 25 4.69 17.92 17.31
CA TYR A 25 3.46 17.90 16.52
C TYR A 25 3.32 19.23 15.77
N GLY A 26 3.47 19.19 14.44
CA GLY A 26 3.52 20.37 13.59
C GLY A 26 2.22 21.18 13.60
N MET A 27 1.11 20.54 13.23
CA MET A 27 -0.22 21.12 13.33
C MET A 27 -1.19 20.10 13.91
N THR A 28 -2.09 20.55 14.79
CA THR A 28 -3.12 19.71 15.38
C THR A 28 -4.50 20.32 15.15
N ALA A 29 -5.49 19.48 14.86
CA ALA A 29 -6.91 19.77 14.97
C ALA A 29 -7.48 18.81 16.02
N GLY A 30 -8.11 19.39 17.05
CA GLY A 30 -8.66 18.65 18.18
C GLY A 30 -7.71 18.56 19.36
N ASN A 31 -8.23 17.97 20.43
CA ASN A 31 -7.53 17.74 21.68
C ASN A 31 -7.26 16.24 21.96
N PHE A 32 -7.64 15.33 21.07
CA PHE A 32 -7.46 13.88 21.22
C PHE A 32 -8.18 13.33 22.46
N ALA A 33 -9.30 13.96 22.84
CA ALA A 33 -10.16 13.53 23.95
C ALA A 33 -11.28 12.58 23.51
N GLY A 34 -11.41 12.32 22.21
CA GLY A 34 -12.47 11.51 21.62
C GLY A 34 -13.62 12.36 21.05
N ALA A 35 -14.62 11.68 20.52
CA ALA A 35 -15.72 12.32 19.78
C ALA A 35 -16.51 13.27 20.69
N ASP A 36 -16.66 14.51 20.25
CA ASP A 36 -17.28 15.57 21.03
C ASP A 36 -18.29 16.41 20.21
N ALA A 37 -18.52 16.02 18.95
CA ALA A 37 -19.37 16.70 17.97
C ALA A 37 -19.00 18.18 17.73
N LYS A 38 -17.80 18.60 18.11
CA LYS A 38 -17.22 19.87 17.73
C LYS A 38 -16.33 19.67 16.50
N LYS A 39 -15.85 20.79 15.97
CA LYS A 39 -15.06 20.77 14.74
C LYS A 39 -13.93 21.78 14.80
N ALA A 40 -12.75 21.27 15.08
CA ALA A 40 -11.47 21.92 14.90
C ALA A 40 -10.96 21.75 13.46
N ILE A 41 -10.20 22.74 12.98
CA ILE A 41 -9.64 22.72 11.62
C ILE A 41 -8.15 23.07 11.63
N ALA A 42 -7.32 22.20 11.08
CA ALA A 42 -5.91 22.44 10.80
C ALA A 42 -5.65 22.50 9.29
N LYS A 43 -5.20 23.66 8.79
CA LYS A 43 -4.97 23.89 7.36
C LYS A 43 -3.52 24.26 7.05
N ASN A 44 -2.80 23.40 6.33
CA ASN A 44 -1.47 23.68 5.81
C ASN A 44 -1.54 24.24 4.38
N ASN A 45 -1.16 25.50 4.17
CA ASN A 45 -0.89 26.05 2.83
C ASN A 45 0.61 26.33 2.60
N GLY A 46 1.46 26.05 3.59
CA GLY A 46 2.89 26.35 3.57
C GLY A 46 3.74 25.07 3.57
N GLU A 47 4.84 25.10 4.30
CA GLU A 47 5.77 23.97 4.41
C GLU A 47 5.97 23.56 5.88
N LEU A 48 5.69 22.29 6.19
CA LEU A 48 5.98 21.68 7.48
C LEU A 48 7.24 20.83 7.34
N ASN A 49 8.32 21.18 8.04
CA ASN A 49 9.56 20.40 8.10
C ASN A 49 9.70 19.77 9.48
N ILE A 50 9.19 18.55 9.62
CA ILE A 50 9.07 17.88 10.91
C ILE A 50 10.00 16.67 10.95
N GLY A 51 10.85 16.61 11.97
CA GLY A 51 11.69 15.47 12.34
C GLY A 51 11.40 15.04 13.77
N GLY A 52 12.31 14.28 14.37
CA GLY A 52 12.12 13.73 15.72
C GLY A 52 11.46 12.35 15.75
N ASN A 53 11.64 11.63 16.83
CA ASN A 53 11.05 10.30 17.03
C ASN A 53 9.56 10.44 17.34
N LYS A 54 8.71 9.58 16.76
CA LYS A 54 7.24 9.57 16.95
C LYS A 54 6.53 10.89 16.64
N SER A 55 7.22 11.81 15.97
CA SER A 55 6.70 13.13 15.65
C SER A 55 5.63 13.07 14.57
N LEU A 56 4.80 14.11 14.50
CA LEU A 56 3.65 14.18 13.61
C LEU A 56 3.68 15.48 12.81
N GLY A 57 3.59 15.39 11.48
CA GLY A 57 3.44 16.56 10.62
C GLY A 57 2.12 17.28 10.89
N MET A 58 1.02 16.57 10.66
CA MET A 58 -0.33 16.96 11.04
C MET A 58 -0.98 15.84 11.86
N ALA A 59 -1.71 16.20 12.92
CA ALA A 59 -2.50 15.27 13.71
C ALA A 59 -3.95 15.75 13.75
N ILE A 60 -4.89 14.90 13.33
CA ILE A 60 -6.32 15.23 13.20
C ILE A 60 -7.12 14.28 14.07
N ASP A 61 -7.81 14.83 15.07
CA ASP A 61 -8.67 14.05 15.95
C ASP A 61 -9.99 13.64 15.28
N VAL A 62 -10.74 12.74 15.91
CA VAL A 62 -12.09 12.36 15.49
C VAL A 62 -13.00 13.59 15.39
N ASP A 63 -13.95 13.56 14.45
CA ASP A 63 -14.87 14.66 14.09
C ASP A 63 -14.21 15.94 13.50
N ASP A 64 -12.88 16.03 13.54
CA ASP A 64 -12.13 17.20 13.08
C ASP A 64 -11.63 17.11 11.63
N GLU A 65 -11.12 18.24 11.12
CA GLU A 65 -10.71 18.39 9.72
C GLU A 65 -9.25 18.84 9.56
N GLY A 66 -8.49 18.05 8.82
CA GLY A 66 -7.15 18.36 8.34
C GLY A 66 -7.12 18.61 6.83
N ILE A 67 -6.49 19.71 6.42
CA ILE A 67 -6.37 20.08 5.02
C ILE A 67 -4.90 20.37 4.69
N ASN A 68 -4.32 19.63 3.75
CA ASN A 68 -3.00 19.90 3.20
C ASN A 68 -3.10 20.42 1.76
N ASN A 69 -2.71 21.67 1.54
CA ASN A 69 -2.52 22.29 0.23
C ASN A 69 -1.05 22.57 -0.08
N GLY A 70 -0.17 22.39 0.92
CA GLY A 70 1.24 22.70 0.85
C GLY A 70 2.11 21.46 0.83
N LYS A 71 3.25 21.56 1.51
CA LYS A 71 4.22 20.46 1.64
C LYS A 71 4.36 20.03 3.09
N ILE A 72 4.43 18.72 3.30
CA ILE A 72 4.82 18.11 4.57
C ILE A 72 6.09 17.31 4.30
N ASN A 73 7.23 17.80 4.79
CA ASN A 73 8.50 17.08 4.74
C ASN A 73 8.74 16.44 6.11
N PHE A 74 8.56 15.12 6.18
CA PHE A 74 8.78 14.34 7.38
C PHE A 74 10.13 13.60 7.31
N SER A 75 10.98 13.87 8.29
CA SER A 75 12.33 13.31 8.44
C SER A 75 12.50 12.53 9.74
N GLY A 76 11.46 12.44 10.55
CA GLY A 76 11.45 11.76 11.84
C GLY A 76 11.41 10.23 11.72
N THR A 77 11.69 9.54 12.81
CA THR A 77 11.63 8.07 12.90
C THR A 77 10.35 7.61 13.59
N SER A 78 9.76 6.50 13.13
CA SER A 78 8.59 5.87 13.78
C SER A 78 7.41 6.83 13.99
N GLY A 79 7.32 7.88 13.18
CA GLY A 79 6.25 8.88 13.22
C GLY A 79 5.53 8.96 11.89
N ALA A 80 4.74 10.02 11.70
CA ALA A 80 3.96 10.18 10.49
C ALA A 80 3.94 11.60 9.95
N GLY A 81 3.92 11.73 8.61
CA GLY A 81 3.58 13.00 7.97
C GLY A 81 2.18 13.45 8.37
N VAL A 82 1.23 12.51 8.43
CA VAL A 82 -0.14 12.73 8.88
C VAL A 82 -0.59 11.59 9.80
N TYR A 83 -1.15 11.92 10.95
CA TYR A 83 -1.90 11.03 11.84
C TYR A 83 -3.37 11.43 11.81
N ASN A 84 -4.26 10.54 11.41
CA ASN A 84 -5.68 10.85 11.22
C ASN A 84 -6.60 9.86 11.95
N THR A 85 -7.41 10.41 12.86
CA THR A 85 -8.59 9.74 13.42
C THR A 85 -9.91 10.39 12.98
N GLY A 86 -9.87 11.60 12.42
CA GLY A 86 -11.02 12.30 11.83
C GLY A 86 -10.99 12.35 10.30
N THR A 87 -11.18 13.54 9.71
CA THR A 87 -11.18 13.72 8.26
C THR A 87 -9.93 14.46 7.78
N PHE A 88 -9.12 13.84 6.94
CA PHE A 88 -7.95 14.46 6.33
C PHE A 88 -8.03 14.47 4.80
N THR A 89 -7.71 15.60 4.17
CA THR A 89 -7.56 15.70 2.72
C THR A 89 -6.23 16.35 2.33
N SER A 90 -5.43 15.67 1.52
CA SER A 90 -4.30 16.25 0.77
C SER A 90 -4.78 16.63 -0.62
N ASN A 91 -4.86 17.92 -0.91
CA ASN A 91 -5.44 18.46 -2.15
C ASN A 91 -4.47 18.40 -3.33
N SER A 92 -4.99 18.59 -4.55
CA SER A 92 -4.18 18.66 -5.77
C SER A 92 -3.01 19.64 -5.63
N GLY A 93 -1.82 19.22 -6.04
CA GLY A 93 -0.58 19.99 -5.94
C GLY A 93 0.13 19.91 -4.59
N SER A 94 -0.49 19.30 -3.57
CA SER A 94 0.16 19.08 -2.27
C SER A 94 1.10 17.87 -2.28
N GLU A 95 2.07 17.88 -1.37
CA GLU A 95 3.08 16.83 -1.23
C GLU A 95 3.24 16.40 0.24
N ILE A 96 3.45 15.10 0.43
CA ILE A 96 3.91 14.49 1.68
C ILE A 96 5.19 13.71 1.37
N ASN A 97 6.32 14.18 1.88
CA ASN A 97 7.66 13.72 1.57
C ASN A 97 8.29 13.04 2.79
N ILE A 98 8.63 11.76 2.70
CA ILE A 98 9.13 10.94 3.79
C ILE A 98 10.60 10.58 3.56
N SER A 99 11.44 10.95 4.52
CA SER A 99 12.90 10.74 4.49
C SER A 99 13.44 10.12 5.78
N GLY A 100 12.60 9.95 6.81
CA GLY A 100 12.96 9.26 8.03
C GLY A 100 12.52 7.80 8.01
N GLN A 101 13.35 6.92 8.58
CA GLN A 101 13.16 5.47 8.58
C GLN A 101 11.96 5.02 9.41
N SER A 102 11.35 3.90 9.00
CA SER A 102 10.23 3.26 9.70
C SER A 102 9.02 4.18 9.93
N SER A 103 8.85 5.17 9.05
CA SER A 103 7.84 6.23 9.18
C SER A 103 6.72 6.08 8.15
N VAL A 104 5.60 6.72 8.43
CA VAL A 104 4.39 6.65 7.60
C VAL A 104 4.12 7.99 6.91
N GLY A 105 3.75 7.97 5.64
CA GLY A 105 3.26 9.14 4.91
C GLY A 105 1.98 9.66 5.56
N ALA A 106 0.94 8.83 5.50
CA ALA A 106 -0.36 9.12 6.06
C ALA A 106 -0.92 7.90 6.81
N PHE A 107 -1.13 8.06 8.11
CA PHE A 107 -1.65 7.02 9.00
C PHE A 107 -3.14 7.29 9.32
N ASN A 108 -4.01 6.32 9.06
CA ASN A 108 -5.45 6.38 9.33
C ASN A 108 -5.86 5.35 10.39
N SER A 109 -6.35 5.80 11.53
CA SER A 109 -6.63 4.92 12.67
C SER A 109 -7.98 5.14 13.35
N GLY A 110 -8.77 6.12 12.91
CA GLY A 110 -10.10 6.37 13.46
C GLY A 110 -11.17 5.48 12.84
N THR A 111 -12.12 5.01 13.64
CA THR A 111 -13.25 4.16 13.18
C THR A 111 -14.10 4.84 12.09
N ASN A 112 -14.34 6.14 12.23
CA ASN A 112 -14.96 6.98 11.18
C ASN A 112 -13.93 7.81 10.43
N GLY A 113 -12.64 7.48 10.59
CA GLY A 113 -11.54 8.22 10.00
C GLY A 113 -11.58 8.13 8.48
N ASN A 114 -11.57 9.28 7.81
CA ASN A 114 -11.56 9.39 6.36
C ASN A 114 -10.32 10.14 5.88
N LEU A 115 -9.42 9.43 5.21
CA LEU A 115 -8.19 9.98 4.66
C LEU A 115 -8.27 10.00 3.14
N THR A 116 -8.08 11.16 2.52
CA THR A 116 -8.09 11.30 1.06
C THR A 116 -6.81 11.94 0.55
N ILE A 117 -6.11 11.25 -0.35
CA ILE A 117 -5.05 11.82 -1.18
C ILE A 117 -5.68 12.14 -2.53
N ALA A 118 -5.93 13.42 -2.81
CA ALA A 118 -6.65 13.85 -4.00
C ALA A 118 -5.85 13.64 -5.30
N ASN A 119 -6.55 13.70 -6.42
CA ASN A 119 -5.89 13.73 -7.73
C ASN A 119 -4.94 14.92 -7.84
N GLY A 120 -3.71 14.65 -8.30
CA GLY A 120 -2.62 15.62 -8.33
C GLY A 120 -1.86 15.81 -7.02
N ALA A 121 -2.30 15.20 -5.90
CA ALA A 121 -1.52 15.14 -4.67
C ALA A 121 -0.51 13.98 -4.70
N LYS A 122 0.57 14.10 -3.93
CA LYS A 122 1.65 13.10 -3.91
C LYS A 122 2.03 12.69 -2.49
N ILE A 123 2.31 11.40 -2.31
CA ILE A 123 3.13 10.87 -1.22
C ILE A 123 4.40 10.28 -1.82
N GLN A 124 5.56 10.65 -1.30
CA GLN A 124 6.83 10.08 -1.74
C GLN A 124 7.73 9.74 -0.55
N GLY A 125 8.43 8.62 -0.64
CA GLY A 125 9.30 8.11 0.42
C GLY A 125 10.63 7.61 -0.11
N THR A 126 11.71 7.86 0.63
CA THR A 126 13.09 7.51 0.21
C THR A 126 13.92 6.79 1.26
N ALA A 127 13.34 6.53 2.44
CA ALA A 127 14.00 5.83 3.54
C ALA A 127 13.46 4.41 3.69
N ASP A 128 14.30 3.52 4.20
CA ASP A 128 13.95 2.13 4.44
C ASP A 128 12.78 1.98 5.42
N ASP A 129 12.03 0.90 5.24
CA ASP A 129 10.89 0.51 6.09
C ASP A 129 9.76 1.57 6.17
N THR A 130 9.73 2.52 5.25
CA THR A 130 8.67 3.55 5.21
C THR A 130 7.40 3.03 4.54
N THR A 131 6.26 3.59 4.92
CA THR A 131 4.95 3.25 4.34
C THR A 131 4.27 4.51 3.80
N GLY A 132 3.69 4.45 2.60
CA GLY A 132 2.93 5.57 2.02
C GLY A 132 1.65 5.84 2.80
N ILE A 133 0.69 4.90 2.75
CA ILE A 133 -0.55 4.92 3.55
C ILE A 133 -0.59 3.69 4.44
N TYR A 134 -0.84 3.89 5.73
CA TYR A 134 -1.10 2.79 6.67
C TYR A 134 -2.46 2.99 7.33
N GLY A 135 -3.33 1.99 7.26
CA GLY A 135 -4.65 2.00 7.88
C GLY A 135 -4.78 0.94 8.96
N THR A 136 -5.30 1.28 10.14
CA THR A 136 -5.71 0.31 11.18
C THR A 136 -7.22 0.33 11.44
N ASP A 137 -7.90 1.40 11.06
CA ASP A 137 -9.36 1.50 11.05
C ASP A 137 -9.79 2.52 9.98
N GLY A 138 -11.09 2.68 9.77
CA GLY A 138 -11.66 3.69 8.87
C GLY A 138 -11.33 3.45 7.39
N THR A 139 -11.45 4.51 6.59
CA THR A 139 -11.23 4.47 5.14
C THR A 139 -10.15 5.45 4.69
N ALA A 140 -9.17 4.96 3.93
CA ALA A 140 -8.19 5.78 3.23
C ALA A 140 -8.31 5.60 1.71
N THR A 141 -8.35 6.70 0.95
CA THR A 141 -8.52 6.70 -0.50
C THR A 141 -7.35 7.40 -1.18
N ASN A 142 -6.62 6.66 -2.02
CA ASN A 142 -5.61 7.20 -2.92
C ASN A 142 -6.22 7.53 -4.30
N ASN A 143 -6.42 8.81 -4.56
CA ASN A 143 -6.70 9.36 -5.87
C ASN A 143 -5.47 10.07 -6.46
N GLY A 144 -4.32 10.05 -5.79
CA GLY A 144 -3.09 10.75 -6.18
C GLY A 144 -2.01 9.81 -6.68
N THR A 145 -0.75 10.17 -6.41
CA THR A 145 0.41 9.33 -6.72
C THR A 145 1.17 9.00 -5.45
N ILE A 146 1.47 7.72 -5.25
CA ILE A 146 2.35 7.25 -4.18
C ILE A 146 3.61 6.66 -4.81
N THR A 147 4.78 7.14 -4.38
CA THR A 147 6.08 6.68 -4.89
C THR A 147 7.04 6.42 -3.75
N MET A 148 7.38 5.16 -3.50
CA MET A 148 8.29 4.78 -2.42
C MET A 148 9.54 4.13 -3.01
N THR A 149 10.73 4.64 -2.69
CA THR A 149 12.00 4.18 -3.26
C THR A 149 13.02 3.95 -2.16
N ALA A 150 13.14 2.71 -1.70
CA ALA A 150 14.13 2.24 -0.73
C ALA A 150 13.89 0.74 -0.49
N ASN A 151 14.69 0.11 0.38
CA ASN A 151 14.44 -1.29 0.73
C ASN A 151 13.24 -1.42 1.68
N SER A 152 12.49 -2.51 1.54
CA SER A 152 11.38 -2.87 2.44
C SER A 152 10.25 -1.82 2.58
N VAL A 153 10.23 -0.82 1.69
CA VAL A 153 9.19 0.21 1.66
C VAL A 153 7.84 -0.36 1.25
N LYS A 154 6.77 0.30 1.67
CA LYS A 154 5.40 -0.14 1.41
C LYS A 154 4.57 1.00 0.84
N GLY A 155 3.77 0.73 -0.20
CA GLY A 155 2.86 1.74 -0.76
C GLY A 155 1.63 1.90 0.12
N LEU A 156 0.84 0.84 0.21
CA LEU A 156 -0.43 0.76 0.94
C LEU A 156 -0.39 -0.39 1.93
N VAL A 157 -0.85 -0.17 3.16
CA VAL A 157 -0.92 -1.22 4.19
C VAL A 157 -2.23 -1.13 4.96
N THR A 158 -2.88 -2.27 5.20
CA THR A 158 -3.97 -2.42 6.17
C THR A 158 -3.57 -3.36 7.31
N GLY A 159 -3.36 -2.79 8.50
CA GLY A 159 -2.91 -3.50 9.69
C GLY A 159 -4.01 -3.88 10.67
N GLY A 160 -5.22 -3.34 10.53
CA GLY A 160 -6.36 -3.69 11.38
C GLY A 160 -7.56 -4.14 10.57
N ALA A 161 -8.36 -5.03 11.17
CA ALA A 161 -9.49 -5.70 10.51
C ALA A 161 -10.53 -4.75 9.89
N ASN A 162 -10.74 -3.58 10.49
CA ASN A 162 -11.72 -2.60 10.01
C ASN A 162 -11.14 -1.61 8.99
N ALA A 163 -9.82 -1.62 8.76
CA ALA A 163 -9.16 -0.72 7.84
C ALA A 163 -9.56 -1.02 6.38
N LYS A 164 -9.94 0.03 5.65
CA LYS A 164 -10.23 -0.02 4.22
C LYS A 164 -9.32 0.95 3.48
N VAL A 165 -8.53 0.45 2.55
CA VAL A 165 -7.71 1.29 1.67
C VAL A 165 -8.16 1.12 0.23
N ILE A 166 -8.43 2.22 -0.47
CA ILE A 166 -8.89 2.23 -1.86
C ILE A 166 -7.83 2.90 -2.73
N ASN A 167 -7.37 2.22 -3.77
CA ASN A 167 -6.50 2.79 -4.78
C ASN A 167 -7.26 3.00 -6.09
N ASN A 168 -7.33 4.26 -6.53
CA ASN A 168 -7.92 4.66 -7.81
C ASN A 168 -6.87 5.10 -8.84
N LYS A 169 -5.61 5.28 -8.43
CA LYS A 169 -4.53 5.83 -9.24
C LYS A 169 -3.23 5.06 -9.04
N THR A 170 -2.10 5.75 -8.88
CA THR A 170 -0.77 5.16 -9.04
C THR A 170 -0.14 4.90 -7.68
N VAL A 171 0.35 3.68 -7.51
CA VAL A 171 1.27 3.28 -6.45
C VAL A 171 2.47 2.63 -7.10
N THR A 172 3.66 3.15 -6.84
CA THR A 172 4.91 2.56 -7.32
C THR A 172 5.87 2.40 -6.15
N VAL A 173 6.36 1.19 -5.96
CA VAL A 173 7.40 0.89 -4.98
C VAL A 173 8.63 0.36 -5.70
N THR A 174 9.80 0.88 -5.33
CA THR A 174 11.08 0.52 -5.92
C THR A 174 12.08 0.15 -4.84
N GLY A 175 12.69 -1.02 -4.95
CA GLY A 175 13.72 -1.50 -4.03
C GLY A 175 13.55 -2.96 -3.63
N LYS A 176 14.56 -3.52 -2.96
CA LYS A 176 14.55 -4.92 -2.54
C LYS A 176 13.48 -5.14 -1.47
N GLY A 177 12.63 -6.14 -1.66
CA GLY A 177 11.56 -6.47 -0.71
C GLY A 177 10.47 -5.39 -0.57
N ALA A 178 10.41 -4.43 -1.49
CA ALA A 178 9.40 -3.38 -1.47
C ALA A 178 8.01 -3.94 -1.80
N VAL A 179 6.95 -3.48 -1.12
CA VAL A 179 5.59 -4.01 -1.29
C VAL A 179 4.59 -2.93 -1.71
N GLY A 180 3.94 -3.11 -2.87
CA GLY A 180 2.97 -2.14 -3.40
C GLY A 180 1.77 -1.99 -2.49
N ALA A 181 1.07 -3.08 -2.22
CA ALA A 181 -0.06 -3.17 -1.32
C ALA A 181 0.03 -4.41 -0.43
N ALA A 182 -0.02 -4.23 0.89
CA ALA A 182 0.04 -5.29 1.88
C ALA A 182 -1.21 -5.29 2.76
N SER A 183 -2.02 -6.34 2.66
CA SER A 183 -3.21 -6.51 3.48
C SER A 183 -2.98 -7.56 4.56
N LEU A 184 -2.80 -7.12 5.81
CA LEU A 184 -2.44 -7.99 6.92
C LEU A 184 -3.66 -8.47 7.72
N GLU A 185 -4.69 -7.63 7.79
CA GLU A 185 -5.98 -7.95 8.44
C GLU A 185 -7.17 -7.28 7.73
N GLY A 186 -7.01 -6.04 7.27
CA GLY A 186 -8.09 -5.26 6.66
C GLY A 186 -8.34 -5.57 5.18
N THR A 187 -8.89 -4.59 4.47
CA THR A 187 -9.20 -4.72 3.03
C THR A 187 -8.52 -3.63 2.21
N ILE A 188 -7.83 -4.03 1.14
CA ILE A 188 -7.35 -3.11 0.09
C ILE A 188 -8.16 -3.35 -1.18
N THR A 189 -8.67 -2.30 -1.80
CA THR A 189 -9.35 -2.36 -3.10
C THR A 189 -8.53 -1.58 -4.12
N ALA A 190 -7.91 -2.28 -5.09
CA ALA A 190 -7.36 -1.68 -6.29
C ALA A 190 -8.50 -1.53 -7.31
N ALA A 191 -9.19 -0.40 -7.24
CA ALA A 191 -10.36 -0.12 -8.06
C ALA A 191 -9.98 0.30 -9.49
N ALA A 192 -8.89 1.06 -9.63
CA ALA A 192 -8.36 1.52 -10.91
C ALA A 192 -6.86 1.88 -10.79
N GLY A 193 -6.28 2.36 -11.88
CA GLY A 193 -4.89 2.86 -11.89
C GLY A 193 -3.86 1.75 -11.98
N SER A 194 -2.75 1.89 -11.24
CA SER A 194 -1.68 0.89 -11.21
C SER A 194 -1.10 0.68 -9.83
N ILE A 195 -0.69 -0.55 -9.55
CA ILE A 195 0.17 -0.91 -8.43
C ILE A 195 1.38 -1.63 -9.00
N THR A 196 2.55 -1.02 -8.86
CA THR A 196 3.81 -1.50 -9.45
C THR A 196 4.82 -1.81 -8.36
N ALA A 197 5.40 -2.99 -8.41
CA ALA A 197 6.63 -3.33 -7.69
C ALA A 197 7.81 -3.43 -8.66
N ASP A 198 8.89 -2.73 -8.32
CA ASP A 198 10.11 -2.67 -9.12
C ASP A 198 11.33 -3.01 -8.25
N GLY A 199 11.89 -4.20 -8.42
CA GLY A 199 13.09 -4.62 -7.70
C GLY A 199 12.99 -6.05 -7.16
N THR A 200 14.16 -6.60 -6.87
CA THR A 200 14.30 -8.01 -6.48
C THR A 200 13.47 -8.34 -5.25
N SER A 201 12.66 -9.40 -5.34
CA SER A 201 11.75 -9.83 -4.28
C SER A 201 10.73 -8.75 -3.85
N GLY A 202 10.56 -7.68 -4.63
CA GLY A 202 9.46 -6.76 -4.45
C GLY A 202 8.14 -7.44 -4.77
N ILE A 203 7.04 -7.03 -4.16
CA ILE A 203 5.72 -7.65 -4.32
C ILE A 203 4.68 -6.57 -4.61
N ALA A 204 3.92 -6.67 -5.70
CA ALA A 204 2.91 -5.67 -5.99
C ALA A 204 1.69 -5.84 -5.06
N LEU A 205 1.14 -7.06 -4.94
CA LEU A 205 0.03 -7.39 -4.05
C LEU A 205 0.42 -8.50 -3.07
N TYR A 206 0.31 -8.21 -1.77
CA TYR A 206 0.64 -9.12 -0.69
C TYR A 206 -0.51 -9.26 0.31
N THR A 207 -0.91 -10.49 0.64
CA THR A 207 -1.73 -10.76 1.82
C THR A 207 -0.97 -11.65 2.77
N GLY A 208 -1.01 -11.36 4.07
CA GLY A 208 -0.27 -12.10 5.09
C GLY A 208 -0.64 -11.66 6.49
N GLY A 209 0.33 -11.71 7.40
CA GLY A 209 0.10 -11.35 8.81
C GLY A 209 -0.52 -12.49 9.62
N THR A 210 -0.88 -12.21 10.87
CA THR A 210 -1.37 -13.24 11.80
C THR A 210 -2.73 -13.78 11.40
N VAL A 211 -3.62 -12.93 10.89
CA VAL A 211 -5.00 -13.31 10.52
C VAL A 211 -5.17 -13.48 9.02
N GLY A 212 -4.52 -12.64 8.20
CA GLY A 212 -4.72 -12.59 6.75
C GLY A 212 -5.75 -11.54 6.36
N GLY A 213 -5.34 -10.57 5.54
CA GLY A 213 -6.24 -9.56 4.99
C GLY A 213 -6.86 -9.97 3.65
N THR A 214 -7.63 -9.05 3.08
CA THR A 214 -8.20 -9.18 1.72
C THR A 214 -7.65 -8.11 0.79
N ILE A 215 -7.37 -8.48 -0.46
CA ILE A 215 -7.13 -7.54 -1.56
C ILE A 215 -8.15 -7.81 -2.68
N ASN A 216 -8.84 -6.77 -3.15
CA ASN A 216 -9.74 -6.82 -4.31
C ASN A 216 -9.12 -6.03 -5.47
N ALA A 217 -8.59 -6.73 -6.48
CA ALA A 217 -8.04 -6.12 -7.68
C ALA A 217 -9.12 -6.03 -8.77
N ASN A 218 -9.98 -5.01 -8.63
CA ASN A 218 -11.19 -4.83 -9.45
C ASN A 218 -10.90 -4.17 -10.82
N GLY A 219 -9.71 -3.61 -11.02
CA GLY A 219 -9.37 -2.95 -12.26
C GLY A 219 -7.93 -2.45 -12.29
N GLY A 220 -7.57 -1.79 -13.38
CA GLY A 220 -6.23 -1.23 -13.57
C GLY A 220 -5.17 -2.29 -13.89
N THR A 221 -3.93 -1.99 -13.54
CA THR A 221 -2.76 -2.83 -13.83
C THR A 221 -1.98 -3.16 -12.56
N ILE A 222 -1.52 -4.40 -12.47
CA ILE A 222 -0.62 -4.88 -11.43
C ILE A 222 0.68 -5.29 -12.09
N ASP A 223 1.76 -4.55 -11.82
CA ASP A 223 3.02 -4.70 -12.54
C ASP A 223 4.15 -5.19 -11.62
N ALA A 224 4.96 -6.12 -12.12
CA ALA A 224 6.16 -6.60 -11.44
C ALA A 224 7.37 -6.50 -12.38
N LYS A 225 8.39 -5.75 -11.97
CA LYS A 225 9.60 -5.49 -12.76
C LYS A 225 10.86 -5.90 -12.00
N ASN A 226 11.92 -6.19 -12.74
CA ASN A 226 13.28 -6.37 -12.21
C ASN A 226 13.36 -7.40 -11.07
N GLY A 227 12.74 -8.57 -11.26
CA GLY A 227 12.74 -9.66 -10.27
C GLY A 227 11.71 -9.53 -9.16
N ALA A 228 10.68 -8.69 -9.37
CA ALA A 228 9.54 -8.57 -8.47
C ALA A 228 8.48 -9.65 -8.73
N ILE A 229 7.46 -9.66 -7.87
CA ILE A 229 6.33 -10.58 -7.86
C ILE A 229 5.04 -9.78 -8.01
N ASN A 230 4.11 -10.17 -8.89
CA ASN A 230 2.83 -9.46 -9.00
C ASN A 230 1.94 -9.77 -7.78
N VAL A 231 1.75 -11.05 -7.48
CA VAL A 231 0.79 -11.53 -6.48
C VAL A 231 1.45 -12.55 -5.56
N PHE A 232 1.44 -12.27 -4.27
CA PHE A 232 1.82 -13.24 -3.24
C PHE A 232 0.76 -13.29 -2.13
N ALA A 233 0.00 -14.38 -2.10
CA ALA A 233 -0.91 -14.68 -1.00
C ALA A 233 -0.22 -15.61 0.01
N ASP A 234 0.33 -15.06 1.09
CA ASP A 234 0.86 -15.87 2.20
C ASP A 234 -0.28 -16.38 3.08
N LYS A 235 -1.10 -15.46 3.58
CA LYS A 235 -2.34 -15.73 4.33
C LYS A 235 -3.42 -14.74 3.91
N GLY A 236 -4.69 -15.14 3.97
CA GLY A 236 -5.80 -14.31 3.48
C GLY A 236 -6.03 -14.47 1.97
N THR A 237 -6.71 -13.50 1.35
CA THR A 237 -7.27 -13.68 0.00
C THR A 237 -6.97 -12.51 -0.93
N ILE A 238 -6.48 -12.81 -2.13
CA ILE A 238 -6.35 -11.86 -3.23
C ILE A 238 -7.39 -12.24 -4.30
N ASN A 239 -8.41 -11.39 -4.47
CA ASN A 239 -9.45 -11.52 -5.49
C ASN A 239 -9.04 -10.74 -6.74
N LEU A 240 -8.81 -11.43 -7.85
CA LEU A 240 -8.55 -10.83 -9.16
C LEU A 240 -9.88 -10.71 -9.91
N ASN A 241 -10.35 -9.47 -10.07
CA ASN A 241 -11.69 -9.16 -10.53
C ASN A 241 -11.69 -8.04 -11.59
N GLY A 242 -10.83 -8.14 -12.59
CA GLY A 242 -10.75 -7.19 -13.71
C GLY A 242 -9.42 -6.45 -13.85
N ALA A 243 -8.48 -6.62 -12.92
CA ALA A 243 -7.12 -6.11 -13.09
C ALA A 243 -6.33 -6.92 -14.15
N THR A 244 -5.48 -6.22 -14.91
CA THR A 244 -4.50 -6.84 -15.80
C THR A 244 -3.18 -7.05 -15.06
N ILE A 245 -2.61 -8.24 -15.17
CA ILE A 245 -1.32 -8.59 -14.55
C ILE A 245 -0.23 -8.50 -15.60
N ASN A 246 0.83 -7.72 -15.34
CA ASN A 246 1.99 -7.64 -16.23
C ASN A 246 3.26 -8.08 -15.49
N THR A 247 3.80 -9.22 -15.90
CA THR A 247 5.00 -9.81 -15.32
C THR A 247 6.18 -9.54 -16.25
N GLY A 248 7.13 -8.72 -15.78
CA GLY A 248 8.35 -8.40 -16.50
C GLY A 248 9.35 -9.56 -16.56
N ALA A 249 10.48 -9.31 -17.23
CA ALA A 249 11.58 -10.28 -17.31
C ALA A 249 12.13 -10.61 -15.91
N ASN A 250 12.45 -11.89 -15.69
CA ASN A 250 12.91 -12.44 -14.40
C ASN A 250 11.92 -12.25 -13.23
N SER A 251 10.72 -11.73 -13.48
CA SER A 251 9.66 -11.54 -12.48
C SER A 251 8.74 -12.75 -12.43
N LEU A 252 7.89 -12.79 -11.41
CA LEU A 252 6.96 -13.89 -11.15
C LEU A 252 5.53 -13.38 -10.96
N ALA A 253 4.54 -13.98 -11.64
CA ALA A 253 3.17 -13.49 -11.55
C ALA A 253 2.50 -13.92 -10.23
N PHE A 254 2.44 -15.22 -9.96
CA PHE A 254 1.57 -15.76 -8.92
C PHE A 254 2.29 -16.70 -7.96
N ILE A 255 2.18 -16.39 -6.67
CA ILE A 255 2.65 -17.20 -5.56
C ILE A 255 1.54 -17.34 -4.51
N LYS A 256 1.42 -18.53 -3.95
CA LYS A 256 0.70 -18.77 -2.70
C LYS A 256 1.58 -19.54 -1.72
N SER A 257 1.44 -19.27 -0.44
CA SER A 257 2.11 -20.01 0.64
C SER A 257 1.30 -21.21 1.11
N SER A 258 1.93 -22.12 1.85
CA SER A 258 1.23 -23.16 2.62
C SER A 258 0.47 -22.61 3.83
N ASN A 259 0.64 -21.32 4.17
CA ASN A 259 -0.01 -20.66 5.31
C ASN A 259 -1.50 -20.36 5.12
N GLY A 260 -2.12 -20.88 4.06
CA GLY A 260 -3.56 -20.75 3.78
C GLY A 260 -3.93 -19.56 2.89
N GLY A 261 -2.96 -18.94 2.21
CA GLY A 261 -3.20 -17.89 1.23
C GLY A 261 -4.00 -18.38 0.01
N ILE A 262 -4.92 -17.54 -0.46
CA ILE A 262 -5.81 -17.83 -1.59
C ILE A 262 -5.63 -16.73 -2.64
N VAL A 263 -5.44 -17.15 -3.90
CA VAL A 263 -5.59 -16.29 -5.08
C VAL A 263 -6.84 -16.75 -5.81
N ASP A 264 -7.83 -15.87 -5.93
CA ASP A 264 -9.13 -16.17 -6.53
C ASP A 264 -9.34 -15.35 -7.80
N PHE A 265 -9.37 -16.01 -8.95
CA PHE A 265 -9.67 -15.40 -10.25
C PHE A 265 -11.20 -15.23 -10.38
N LYS A 266 -11.77 -14.31 -9.60
CA LYS A 266 -13.23 -14.05 -9.50
C LYS A 266 -13.89 -13.74 -10.84
N SER A 267 -13.17 -13.08 -11.74
CA SER A 267 -13.63 -12.79 -13.10
C SER A 267 -12.49 -12.91 -14.10
N ALA A 268 -12.80 -12.71 -15.38
CA ALA A 268 -11.85 -12.77 -16.47
C ALA A 268 -10.59 -11.94 -16.15
N THR A 269 -9.46 -12.61 -16.05
CA THR A 269 -8.17 -12.03 -15.66
C THR A 269 -7.17 -12.32 -16.77
N THR A 270 -6.47 -11.29 -17.23
CA THR A 270 -5.37 -11.46 -18.19
C THR A 270 -4.04 -11.28 -17.46
N ALA A 271 -3.13 -12.23 -17.65
CA ALA A 271 -1.74 -12.13 -17.21
C ALA A 271 -0.79 -12.21 -18.39
N ASN A 272 0.02 -11.17 -18.58
CA ASN A 272 1.03 -11.08 -19.62
C ASN A 272 2.39 -11.43 -19.02
N ILE A 273 2.99 -12.53 -19.48
CA ILE A 273 4.29 -13.00 -18.99
C ILE A 273 5.35 -12.69 -20.04
N ALA A 274 6.16 -11.67 -19.78
CA ALA A 274 7.24 -11.27 -20.67
C ALA A 274 8.29 -12.37 -20.84
N THR A 275 9.17 -12.21 -21.83
CA THR A 275 10.38 -13.02 -22.02
C THR A 275 11.11 -13.17 -20.68
N ASP A 276 11.51 -14.40 -20.34
CA ASP A 276 12.17 -14.78 -19.08
C ASP A 276 11.35 -14.53 -17.80
N GLY A 277 10.08 -14.11 -17.91
CA GLY A 277 9.14 -14.05 -16.81
C GLY A 277 8.57 -15.44 -16.47
N THR A 278 8.00 -15.58 -15.27
CA THR A 278 7.37 -16.82 -14.81
C THR A 278 5.91 -16.59 -14.41
N GLY A 279 5.00 -17.46 -14.86
CA GLY A 279 3.59 -17.41 -14.47
C GLY A 279 3.38 -17.83 -13.01
N PHE A 280 3.72 -19.07 -12.66
CA PHE A 280 3.41 -19.64 -11.36
C PHE A 280 4.62 -20.13 -10.60
N TYR A 281 4.60 -19.98 -9.28
CA TYR A 281 5.41 -20.77 -8.36
C TYR A 281 4.55 -21.84 -7.72
N ILE A 282 4.97 -23.10 -7.87
CA ILE A 282 4.29 -24.25 -7.32
C ILE A 282 5.20 -24.83 -6.22
N PRO A 283 4.90 -24.60 -4.92
CA PRO A 283 5.70 -25.19 -3.86
C PRO A 283 5.55 -26.72 -3.89
N PRO A 284 6.62 -27.48 -3.59
CA PRO A 284 6.57 -28.93 -3.54
C PRO A 284 5.61 -29.37 -2.42
N ALA A 285 4.78 -30.37 -2.69
CA ALA A 285 3.90 -30.94 -1.66
C ALA A 285 4.69 -31.68 -0.56
N SER A 286 5.86 -32.22 -0.92
CA SER A 286 6.88 -32.82 -0.06
C SER A 286 8.17 -32.93 -0.87
N THR A 287 9.33 -33.06 -0.23
CA THR A 287 10.56 -33.49 -0.90
C THR A 287 10.33 -34.91 -1.44
N PRO A 288 10.34 -35.13 -2.77
CA PRO A 288 10.06 -36.45 -3.32
C PRO A 288 11.12 -37.46 -2.86
N THR A 289 10.72 -38.54 -2.20
CA THR A 289 11.63 -39.65 -1.87
C THR A 289 11.85 -40.59 -3.06
N THR A 290 11.03 -40.46 -4.10
CA THR A 290 11.08 -41.25 -5.33
C THR A 290 10.68 -40.36 -6.50
N VAL A 291 11.54 -40.24 -7.52
CA VAL A 291 11.25 -39.44 -8.72
C VAL A 291 10.28 -40.23 -9.60
N THR A 292 9.05 -39.75 -9.73
CA THR A 292 8.05 -40.34 -10.63
C THR A 292 7.52 -39.24 -11.54
N TYR A 293 7.58 -39.45 -12.85
CA TYR A 293 7.11 -38.49 -13.85
C TYR A 293 5.67 -38.83 -14.26
N THR A 294 4.70 -38.10 -13.73
CA THR A 294 3.35 -38.08 -14.29
C THR A 294 3.31 -37.09 -15.47
N PRO A 295 2.72 -37.45 -16.63
CA PRO A 295 2.51 -36.49 -17.71
C PRO A 295 1.79 -35.24 -17.20
N PHE A 296 2.30 -34.06 -17.54
CA PHE A 296 1.68 -32.80 -17.17
C PHE A 296 0.37 -32.62 -17.94
N THR A 297 -0.76 -32.81 -17.27
CA THR A 297 -2.11 -32.70 -17.86
C THR A 297 -2.62 -31.26 -17.92
N GLY A 298 -1.79 -30.29 -17.52
CA GLY A 298 -2.12 -28.86 -17.46
C GLY A 298 -2.28 -28.32 -16.03
N ILE A 299 -2.55 -27.02 -15.91
CA ILE A 299 -2.78 -26.30 -14.64
C ILE A 299 -4.24 -26.43 -14.16
N GLY A 300 -4.97 -27.48 -14.57
CA GLY A 300 -6.43 -27.57 -14.36
C GLY A 300 -6.89 -27.45 -12.91
N SER A 301 -6.01 -27.72 -11.94
CA SER A 301 -6.22 -27.41 -10.53
C SER A 301 -4.88 -27.25 -9.81
N ILE A 302 -4.64 -26.10 -9.18
CA ILE A 302 -3.55 -25.90 -8.23
C ILE A 302 -4.17 -25.42 -6.92
N SER A 303 -3.89 -26.12 -5.82
CA SER A 303 -4.38 -25.76 -4.48
C SER A 303 -4.05 -24.31 -4.14
N GLY A 304 -5.04 -23.54 -3.68
CA GLY A 304 -4.90 -22.12 -3.34
C GLY A 304 -5.08 -21.16 -4.52
N PHE A 305 -5.15 -21.66 -5.76
CA PHE A 305 -5.52 -20.88 -6.95
C PHE A 305 -6.93 -21.25 -7.39
N ASN A 306 -7.90 -20.45 -7.00
CA ASN A 306 -9.32 -20.70 -7.23
C ASN A 306 -9.78 -20.08 -8.55
N ASN A 307 -10.72 -20.74 -9.23
CA ASN A 307 -11.33 -20.25 -10.48
C ASN A 307 -10.32 -20.00 -11.62
N LEU A 308 -9.25 -20.81 -11.70
CA LEU A 308 -8.21 -20.72 -12.73
C LEU A 308 -8.73 -20.71 -14.18
N SER A 309 -9.93 -21.26 -14.45
CA SER A 309 -10.59 -21.18 -15.75
C SER A 309 -10.88 -19.76 -16.23
N ASN A 310 -10.87 -18.76 -15.33
CA ASN A 310 -11.05 -17.35 -15.65
C ASN A 310 -9.73 -16.65 -16.01
N LEU A 311 -8.59 -17.34 -15.92
CA LEU A 311 -7.28 -16.78 -16.24
C LEU A 311 -6.91 -17.05 -17.70
N THR A 312 -6.59 -15.99 -18.43
CA THR A 312 -5.86 -16.03 -19.70
C THR A 312 -4.39 -15.71 -19.44
N LEU A 313 -3.49 -16.66 -19.70
CA LEU A 313 -2.06 -16.49 -19.57
C LEU A 313 -1.42 -16.26 -20.95
N ASN A 314 -1.03 -15.02 -21.24
CA ASN A 314 -0.33 -14.65 -22.47
C ASN A 314 1.17 -14.84 -22.29
N MET A 315 1.69 -15.92 -22.87
CA MET A 315 3.08 -16.34 -22.75
C MET A 315 3.92 -15.78 -23.91
N PHE A 316 4.92 -14.97 -23.59
CA PHE A 316 5.89 -14.50 -24.58
C PHE A 316 6.98 -15.56 -24.80
N LYS A 317 7.74 -15.44 -25.89
CA LYS A 317 8.85 -16.36 -26.20
C LYS A 317 9.80 -16.46 -25.00
N ASN A 318 10.23 -17.68 -24.65
CA ASN A 318 11.12 -17.99 -23.52
C ASN A 318 10.58 -17.65 -22.11
N SER A 319 9.29 -17.34 -21.97
CA SER A 319 8.66 -17.28 -20.65
C SER A 319 8.44 -18.68 -20.08
N ASN A 320 8.35 -18.77 -18.75
CA ASN A 320 8.11 -20.01 -18.02
C ASN A 320 6.67 -20.05 -17.51
N VAL A 321 5.96 -21.15 -17.78
CA VAL A 321 4.59 -21.31 -17.26
C VAL A 321 4.63 -21.43 -15.75
N ALA A 322 5.50 -22.29 -15.23
CA ALA A 322 5.66 -22.50 -13.82
C ALA A 322 7.10 -22.88 -13.48
N VAL A 323 7.50 -22.57 -12.25
CA VAL A 323 8.67 -23.15 -11.59
C VAL A 323 8.17 -23.99 -10.41
N ALA A 324 8.66 -25.23 -10.34
CA ALA A 324 8.51 -26.10 -9.19
C ALA A 324 9.91 -26.38 -8.63
N SER A 325 10.08 -26.23 -7.32
CA SER A 325 11.33 -26.54 -6.60
C SER A 325 11.14 -27.77 -5.74
#